data_AF-A0A0A1U9W8-F1
#
_entry.id   AF-A0A0A1U9W8-F1
#
_cell.length_a   1.000
_cell.length_b   1.000
_cell.length_c   1.000
_cell.angle_alpha   90.00
_cell.angle_beta   90.00
_cell.angle_gamma   90.00
#
_symmetry.space_group_name_H-M   'P 1'
#
loop_
_entity.id
_entity.type
_entity.pdbx_description
1 polymer ?
#
loop_
_entity_poly.entity_id
_entity_poly.type
_entity_poly.pdbx_seq_one_letter_code
_entity_poly.pdbx_strand_id
1 'polypeptide(L)'
;MSDSMDNYIQVGIDFGTTKCCICVVGQDGIPTVLEVDMTKLDYKELLPSYVSFIPNQVIVGEAVKKMTETSNVLYDPKRLLGLSLEEIPEDEKKSFTFDIDEIDNHIVYMVENGNKNNEPEPFRPEEVTAFLVQTLLAKLEEIPEYRNKKKKYVVTYP
;
A
#
# COMPACT_ATOMS: atom_id res chain seq x y z
N MET A 1 -24.18 0.31 27.13
CA MET A 1 -24.62 0.07 25.74
C MET A 1 -23.68 -0.97 25.16
N SER A 2 -24.16 -2.19 24.92
CA SER A 2 -23.35 -3.22 24.27
C SER A 2 -23.02 -2.73 22.86
N ASP A 3 -21.74 -2.58 22.53
CA ASP A 3 -21.29 -2.52 21.14
C ASP A 3 -21.83 -3.81 20.50
N SER A 4 -22.95 -3.74 19.78
CA SER A 4 -23.50 -4.93 19.13
C SER A 4 -22.49 -5.38 18.08
N MET A 5 -22.29 -6.69 17.95
CA MET A 5 -21.34 -7.27 17.02
C MET A 5 -21.60 -6.81 15.56
N ASP A 6 -22.79 -6.27 15.27
CA ASP A 6 -23.29 -5.78 13.98
C ASP A 6 -22.60 -4.51 13.43
N ASN A 7 -21.74 -3.88 14.23
CA ASN A 7 -20.97 -2.71 13.77
C ASN A 7 -19.56 -3.05 13.26
N TYR A 8 -19.13 -4.32 13.37
CA TYR A 8 -17.85 -4.76 12.84
C TYR A 8 -18.02 -5.50 11.51
N ILE A 9 -17.08 -5.26 10.58
CA ILE A 9 -16.87 -6.09 9.40
C ILE A 9 -15.51 -6.79 9.51
N GLN A 10 -15.45 -8.05 9.07
CA GLN A 10 -14.21 -8.80 8.95
C GLN A 10 -13.58 -8.55 7.58
N VAL A 11 -12.29 -8.25 7.58
CA VAL A 11 -11.55 -7.89 6.38
C VAL A 11 -10.29 -8.76 6.29
N GLY A 12 -10.04 -9.32 5.11
CA GLY A 12 -8.75 -9.92 4.76
C GLY A 12 -7.98 -8.97 3.88
N ILE A 13 -6.71 -8.74 4.18
CA ILE A 13 -5.82 -7.92 3.35
C ILE A 13 -4.65 -8.79 2.93
N ASP A 14 -4.46 -8.91 1.62
CA ASP A 14 -3.24 -9.48 1.07
C ASP A 14 -2.37 -8.34 0.55
N PHE A 15 -1.23 -8.08 1.18
CA PHE A 15 -0.26 -7.15 0.62
C PHE A 15 0.86 -7.97 -0.04
N GLY A 16 0.72 -8.27 -1.32
CA GLY A 16 1.75 -8.97 -2.09
C GLY A 16 2.88 -8.05 -2.52
N THR A 17 4.00 -8.64 -2.95
CA THR A 17 5.16 -7.89 -3.47
C THR A 17 4.78 -7.02 -4.66
N THR A 18 4.04 -7.57 -5.62
CA THR A 18 3.67 -6.85 -6.86
C THR A 18 2.23 -6.33 -6.85
N LYS A 19 1.33 -7.01 -6.14
CA LYS A 19 -0.10 -6.68 -6.10
C LYS A 19 -0.67 -6.93 -4.71
N CYS A 20 -1.60 -6.11 -4.29
CA CYS A 20 -2.36 -6.24 -3.07
C CYS A 20 -3.85 -6.44 -3.36
N CYS A 21 -4.56 -7.07 -2.43
CA CYS A 21 -6.00 -7.26 -2.51
C CYS A 21 -6.67 -7.07 -1.15
N ILE A 22 -7.97 -6.81 -1.18
CA ILE A 22 -8.80 -6.72 0.00
C ILE A 22 -10.06 -7.55 -0.20
N CYS A 23 -10.39 -8.33 0.82
CA CYS A 23 -11.60 -9.12 0.91
C CYS A 23 -12.39 -8.68 2.14
N VAL A 24 -13.71 -8.69 2.05
CA VAL A 24 -14.61 -8.41 3.16
C VAL A 24 -15.63 -9.53 3.27
N VAL A 25 -15.95 -9.91 4.51
CA VAL A 25 -17.08 -10.80 4.80
C VAL A 25 -18.24 -9.93 5.25
N GLY A 26 -19.28 -9.86 4.42
CA GLY A 26 -20.50 -9.10 4.68
C GLY A 26 -21.42 -9.80 5.68
N GLN A 27 -22.61 -9.23 5.89
CA GLN A 27 -23.61 -9.81 6.80
C GLN A 27 -24.16 -11.15 6.31
N ASP A 28 -24.10 -11.41 5.01
CA ASP A 28 -24.47 -12.69 4.39
C ASP A 28 -23.45 -13.82 4.64
N GLY A 29 -22.29 -13.48 5.23
CA GLY A 29 -21.20 -14.42 5.50
C GLY A 29 -20.40 -14.82 4.26
N ILE A 30 -20.63 -14.18 3.11
CA ILE A 30 -19.97 -14.52 1.85
C ILE A 30 -18.71 -13.64 1.70
N PRO A 31 -17.50 -14.23 1.57
CA PRO A 31 -16.29 -13.46 1.30
C PRO A 31 -16.35 -12.85 -0.10
N THR A 32 -16.19 -11.53 -0.18
CA THR A 32 -16.17 -10.78 -1.44
C THR A 32 -14.83 -10.08 -1.58
N VAL A 33 -14.11 -10.33 -2.68
CA VAL A 33 -12.89 -9.59 -3.04
C VAL A 33 -13.33 -8.28 -3.68
N LEU A 34 -12.83 -7.16 -3.16
CA LEU A 34 -13.17 -5.85 -3.70
C LEU A 34 -12.28 -5.50 -4.89
N GLU A 35 -12.89 -4.86 -5.87
CA GLU A 35 -12.20 -4.23 -6.98
C GLU A 35 -11.63 -2.89 -6.51
N VAL A 36 -10.32 -2.72 -6.65
CA VAL A 36 -9.62 -1.52 -6.16
C VAL A 36 -9.35 -0.53 -7.29
N ASP A 37 -9.41 -1.00 -8.53
CA ASP A 37 -9.30 -0.19 -9.74
C ASP A 37 -10.47 -0.51 -10.68
N MET A 38 -11.15 0.54 -11.14
CA MET A 38 -12.37 0.49 -11.96
C MET A 38 -12.10 0.80 -13.44
N THR A 39 -10.83 0.88 -13.86
CA THR A 39 -10.47 1.39 -15.20
C THR A 39 -10.56 0.36 -16.32
N LYS A 40 -10.87 -0.92 -16.03
CA LYS A 40 -11.11 -1.97 -17.03
C LYS A 40 -12.39 -2.76 -16.78
N LEU A 41 -13.00 -3.22 -17.87
CA LEU A 41 -14.29 -3.93 -17.92
C LEU A 41 -14.20 -5.42 -17.54
N ASP A 42 -12.98 -5.94 -17.34
CA ASP A 42 -12.74 -7.37 -17.16
C ASP A 42 -12.36 -7.64 -15.69
N TYR A 43 -13.40 -7.80 -14.87
CA TYR A 43 -13.46 -8.19 -13.45
C TYR A 43 -12.15 -8.62 -12.75
N LYS A 44 -11.93 -8.03 -11.55
CA LYS A 44 -10.89 -8.35 -10.52
C LYS A 44 -9.50 -7.71 -10.67
N GLU A 45 -9.41 -6.38 -10.71
CA GLU A 45 -8.11 -5.72 -10.58
C GLU A 45 -7.63 -5.67 -9.11
N LEU A 46 -6.50 -6.33 -8.86
CA LEU A 46 -5.70 -6.21 -7.64
C LEU A 46 -4.91 -4.89 -7.70
N LEU A 47 -4.75 -4.21 -6.58
CA LEU A 47 -3.98 -2.96 -6.48
C LEU A 47 -2.50 -3.23 -6.75
N PRO A 48 -1.85 -2.63 -7.75
CA PRO A 48 -0.39 -2.72 -7.89
C PRO A 48 0.31 -2.16 -6.64
N SER A 49 1.38 -2.82 -6.18
CA SER A 49 2.18 -2.41 -5.01
C SER A 49 3.14 -1.25 -5.34
N TYR A 50 2.61 -0.20 -5.98
CA TYR A 50 3.34 1.01 -6.34
C TYR A 50 2.87 2.18 -5.49
N VAL A 51 3.83 2.96 -4.98
CA VAL A 51 3.57 4.22 -4.29
C VAL A 51 4.46 5.28 -4.91
N SER A 52 3.92 6.47 -5.18
CA SER A 52 4.70 7.60 -5.64
C SER A 52 4.30 8.87 -4.94
N PHE A 53 5.27 9.77 -4.77
CA PHE A 53 5.09 11.04 -4.11
C PHE A 53 5.18 12.17 -5.13
N ILE A 54 4.18 13.06 -5.07
CA ILE A 54 4.19 14.35 -5.74
C ILE A 54 4.01 15.44 -4.68
N PRO A 55 4.26 16.72 -4.99
CA PRO A 55 4.12 17.78 -4.00
C PRO A 55 2.75 17.75 -3.30
N ASN A 56 2.78 17.51 -1.98
CA ASN A 56 1.62 17.41 -1.08
C ASN A 56 0.64 16.25 -1.33
N GLN A 57 1.00 15.23 -2.13
CA GLN A 57 0.10 14.11 -2.40
C GLN A 57 0.86 12.79 -2.61
N VAL A 58 0.28 11.72 -2.08
CA VAL A 58 0.72 10.34 -2.32
C VAL A 58 -0.21 9.70 -3.35
N ILE A 59 0.38 9.13 -4.40
CA ILE A 59 -0.30 8.41 -5.48
C ILE A 59 -0.01 6.92 -5.30
N VAL A 60 -1.02 6.07 -5.45
CA VAL A 60 -0.91 4.63 -5.17
C VAL A 60 -1.52 3.83 -6.32
N GLY A 61 -0.93 2.66 -6.60
CA GLY A 61 -1.47 1.68 -7.53
C GLY A 61 -1.34 2.06 -9.01
N GLU A 62 -2.38 1.79 -9.79
CA GLU A 62 -2.35 1.99 -11.24
C GLU A 62 -2.18 3.46 -11.66
N ALA A 63 -2.61 4.40 -10.80
CA ALA A 63 -2.41 5.82 -11.04
C ALA A 63 -0.91 6.16 -11.17
N VAL A 64 -0.04 5.44 -10.46
CA VAL A 64 1.41 5.61 -10.54
C VAL A 64 1.94 5.18 -11.91
N LYS A 65 1.45 4.09 -12.49
CA LYS A 65 1.89 3.62 -13.82
C LYS A 65 1.56 4.58 -14.96
N LYS A 66 0.61 5.50 -14.74
CA LYS A 66 0.21 6.52 -15.72
C LYS A 66 1.06 7.79 -15.61
N MET A 67 1.95 7.88 -14.61
CA MET A 67 2.87 9.00 -14.45
C MET A 67 4.03 8.92 -15.45
N THR A 68 4.51 10.06 -15.91
CA THR A 68 5.71 10.16 -16.76
C THR A 68 6.99 10.18 -15.93
N GLU A 69 6.92 10.68 -14.69
CA GLU A 69 8.03 10.74 -13.74
C GLU A 69 8.22 9.39 -13.06
N THR A 70 9.45 8.88 -13.07
CA THR A 70 9.80 7.54 -12.56
C THR A 70 10.72 7.56 -11.33
N SER A 71 11.36 8.70 -11.03
CA SER A 71 12.34 8.84 -9.94
C SER A 71 11.75 8.67 -8.54
N ASN A 72 10.44 8.85 -8.39
CA ASN A 72 9.73 8.73 -7.10
C ASN A 72 8.75 7.55 -7.09
N VAL A 73 8.96 6.53 -7.91
CA VAL A 73 8.08 5.35 -7.93
C VAL A 73 8.69 4.27 -7.05
N LEU A 74 8.12 4.09 -5.86
CA LEU A 74 8.51 3.07 -4.90
C LEU A 74 7.76 1.78 -5.17
N TYR A 75 8.48 0.67 -5.12
CA TYR A 75 7.96 -0.68 -5.27
C TYR A 75 8.68 -1.66 -4.36
N ASP A 76 8.17 -2.89 -4.34
CA ASP A 76 8.67 -3.99 -3.54
C ASP A 76 8.82 -3.69 -2.02
N PRO A 77 7.94 -2.89 -1.37
CA PRO A 77 8.09 -2.58 0.05
C PRO A 77 8.10 -3.84 0.92
N LYS A 78 7.35 -4.86 0.50
CA LYS A 78 7.32 -6.17 1.16
C LYS A 78 8.69 -6.86 1.24
N ARG A 79 9.55 -6.68 0.23
CA ARG A 79 10.89 -7.29 0.22
C ARG A 79 11.85 -6.57 1.14
N LEU A 80 11.62 -5.29 1.42
CA LEU A 80 12.50 -4.47 2.25
C LEU A 80 12.10 -4.48 3.74
N LEU A 81 10.90 -4.97 4.08
CA LEU A 81 10.42 -5.03 5.47
C LEU A 81 11.37 -5.82 6.36
N GLY A 82 11.87 -5.16 7.41
CA GLY A 82 12.72 -5.77 8.43
C GLY A 82 14.14 -6.14 7.97
N LEU A 83 14.54 -5.75 6.76
CA LEU A 83 15.92 -5.91 6.29
C LEU A 83 16.79 -4.71 6.71
N SER A 84 18.09 -4.97 6.78
CA SER A 84 19.17 -3.97 6.79
C SER A 84 19.75 -3.80 5.38
N LEU A 85 20.48 -2.71 5.14
CA LEU A 85 21.03 -2.42 3.81
C LEU A 85 22.10 -3.44 3.37
N GLU A 86 22.75 -4.09 4.32
CA GLU A 86 23.74 -5.15 4.08
C GLU A 86 23.11 -6.46 3.55
N GLU A 87 21.83 -6.68 3.85
CA GLU A 87 21.09 -7.90 3.43
C GLU A 87 20.59 -7.83 1.99
N ILE A 88 20.59 -6.64 1.38
CA ILE A 88 20.17 -6.47 -0.03
C ILE A 88 21.36 -6.72 -0.96
N PRO A 89 21.27 -7.64 -1.94
CA PRO A 89 22.32 -7.85 -2.93
C PRO A 89 22.63 -6.58 -3.73
N GLU A 90 23.90 -6.33 -4.03
CA GLU A 90 24.28 -5.12 -4.77
C GLU A 90 23.69 -5.01 -6.18
N ASP A 91 23.49 -6.15 -6.86
CA ASP A 91 22.85 -6.17 -8.17
C ASP A 91 21.35 -5.82 -8.07
N GLU A 92 20.73 -6.12 -6.93
CA GLU A 92 19.35 -5.70 -6.64
C GLU A 92 19.28 -4.21 -6.34
N LYS A 93 20.19 -3.66 -5.51
CA LYS A 93 20.26 -2.21 -5.25
C LYS A 93 20.41 -1.41 -6.54
N LYS A 94 21.28 -1.86 -7.46
CA LYS A 94 21.50 -1.22 -8.78
C LYS A 94 20.28 -1.28 -9.70
N SER A 95 19.32 -2.18 -9.44
CA SER A 95 18.10 -2.30 -10.23
C SER A 95 16.98 -1.39 -9.76
N PHE A 96 17.11 -0.77 -8.58
CA PHE A 96 16.12 0.16 -8.06
C PHE A 96 16.14 1.46 -8.85
N THR A 97 14.94 1.97 -9.17
CA THR A 97 14.76 3.32 -9.75
C THR A 97 14.56 4.39 -8.67
N PHE A 98 14.75 4.03 -7.41
CA PHE A 98 14.64 4.87 -6.23
C PHE A 98 15.89 4.69 -5.37
N ASP A 99 16.21 5.72 -4.58
CA ASP A 99 17.31 5.66 -3.63
C ASP A 99 16.86 5.06 -2.30
N ILE A 100 17.75 4.28 -1.68
CA ILE A 100 17.57 3.74 -0.33
C ILE A 100 18.76 4.10 0.54
N ASP A 101 18.50 4.30 1.83
CA ASP A 101 19.52 4.53 2.86
C ASP A 101 19.13 3.78 4.15
N GLU A 102 19.96 3.86 5.19
CA GLU A 102 19.73 3.26 6.50
C GLU A 102 19.65 4.33 7.58
N ILE A 103 18.54 4.36 8.33
CA ILE A 103 18.36 5.25 9.48
C ILE A 103 17.97 4.41 10.69
N ASP A 104 18.72 4.57 11.78
CA ASP A 104 18.52 3.81 13.03
C ASP A 104 18.46 2.29 12.82
N ASN A 105 19.33 1.74 11.96
CA ASN A 105 19.37 0.33 11.56
C ASN A 105 18.12 -0.18 10.82
N HIS A 106 17.38 0.71 10.16
CA HIS A 106 16.24 0.35 9.31
C HIS A 106 16.43 0.96 7.92
N ILE A 107 16.13 0.18 6.89
CA ILE A 107 16.07 0.70 5.51
C ILE A 107 15.01 1.80 5.42
N VAL A 108 15.34 2.85 4.69
CA VAL A 108 14.42 3.91 4.27
C VAL A 108 14.53 4.13 2.77
N TYR A 109 13.40 4.47 2.15
CA TYR A 109 13.36 5.09 0.84
C TYR A 109 13.68 6.57 0.98
N MET A 110 14.56 7.10 0.13
CA MET A 110 14.85 8.52 0.08
C MET A 110 14.01 9.18 -1.01
N VAL A 111 13.00 9.94 -0.61
CA VAL A 111 11.92 10.39 -1.51
C VAL A 111 11.99 11.90 -1.75
N GLU A 112 12.02 12.32 -3.00
CA GLU A 112 11.90 13.72 -3.39
C GLU A 112 10.42 14.14 -3.48
N ASN A 113 9.81 14.48 -2.35
CA ASN A 113 8.37 14.81 -2.29
C ASN A 113 8.05 16.31 -2.49
N GLY A 114 9.04 17.13 -2.84
CA GLY A 114 8.86 18.57 -3.02
C GLY A 114 8.62 19.35 -1.72
N ASN A 115 9.15 18.88 -0.59
CA ASN A 115 9.13 19.62 0.66
C ASN A 115 9.81 21.00 0.54
N LYS A 116 9.59 21.88 1.53
CA LYS A 116 10.07 23.27 1.50
C LYS A 116 11.59 23.41 1.40
N ASN A 117 12.34 22.39 1.79
CA ASN A 117 13.79 22.41 1.83
C ASN A 117 14.41 21.78 0.56
N ASN A 118 13.61 21.16 -0.31
CA ASN A 118 14.06 20.36 -1.45
C ASN A 118 15.07 19.26 -1.07
N GLU A 119 14.95 18.71 0.14
CA GLU A 119 15.79 17.61 0.61
C GLU A 119 15.00 16.29 0.53
N PRO A 120 15.61 15.16 0.14
CA PRO A 120 14.94 13.87 0.18
C PRO A 120 14.45 13.53 1.60
N GLU A 121 13.19 13.12 1.70
CA GLU A 121 12.57 12.72 2.97
C GLU A 121 12.58 11.20 3.11
N PRO A 122 13.02 10.65 4.26
CA PRO A 122 13.08 9.21 4.48
C PRO A 122 11.70 8.62 4.78
N PHE A 123 11.34 7.53 4.10
CA PHE A 123 10.14 6.74 4.40
C PHE A 123 10.51 5.28 4.63
N ARG A 124 10.03 4.69 5.71
CA ARG A 124 10.26 3.26 5.99
C ARG A 124 9.38 2.36 5.10
N PRO A 125 9.81 1.13 4.79
CA PRO A 125 8.97 0.15 4.10
C PRO A 125 7.60 -0.09 4.74
N GLU A 126 7.50 0.04 6.06
CA GLU A 126 6.25 -0.02 6.82
C GLU A 126 5.31 1.13 6.46
N GLU A 127 5.83 2.35 6.29
CA GLU A 127 5.05 3.54 5.92
C GLU A 127 4.56 3.44 4.48
N VAL A 128 5.43 2.98 3.57
CA VAL A 128 5.05 2.68 2.18
C VAL A 128 3.96 1.62 2.12
N THR A 129 4.09 0.57 2.93
CA THR A 129 3.06 -0.48 3.07
C THR A 129 1.76 0.08 3.64
N ALA A 130 1.84 1.02 4.60
CA ALA A 130 0.67 1.66 5.18
C ALA A 130 -0.14 2.45 4.12
N PHE A 131 0.50 3.13 3.17
CA PHE A 131 -0.22 3.79 2.07
C PHE A 131 -1.02 2.80 1.22
N LEU A 132 -0.42 1.65 0.87
CA LEU A 132 -1.12 0.58 0.15
C LEU A 132 -2.34 0.08 0.93
N VAL A 133 -2.16 -0.23 2.20
CA VAL A 133 -3.23 -0.73 3.08
C VAL A 133 -4.34 0.31 3.26
N GLN A 134 -3.99 1.59 3.43
CA GLN A 134 -4.96 2.67 3.54
C GLN A 134 -5.79 2.83 2.25
N THR A 135 -5.16 2.73 1.07
CA THR A 135 -5.88 2.75 -0.21
C THR A 135 -6.89 1.59 -0.31
N LEU A 136 -6.50 0.39 0.10
CA LEU A 136 -7.40 -0.77 0.14
C LEU A 136 -8.57 -0.56 1.11
N LEU A 137 -8.29 -0.07 2.32
CA LEU A 137 -9.32 0.21 3.32
C LEU A 137 -10.26 1.33 2.89
N ALA A 138 -9.78 2.34 2.17
CA ALA A 138 -10.61 3.43 1.64
C ALA A 138 -11.68 2.91 0.67
N LYS A 139 -11.43 1.81 -0.05
CA LYS A 139 -12.44 1.18 -0.91
C LYS A 139 -13.66 0.66 -0.15
N LEU A 140 -13.48 0.24 1.10
CA LEU A 140 -14.63 -0.11 1.94
C LEU A 140 -15.52 1.10 2.23
N GLU A 141 -14.95 2.31 2.32
CA GLU A 141 -15.73 3.53 2.57
C GLU A 141 -16.50 4.01 1.33
N GLU A 142 -16.08 3.62 0.13
CA GLU A 142 -16.81 3.89 -1.11
C GLU A 142 -18.12 3.09 -1.17
N ILE A 143 -18.18 1.92 -0.52
CA ILE A 143 -19.31 0.99 -0.56
C ILE A 143 -20.30 1.29 0.59
N PRO A 144 -21.56 1.65 0.30
CA PRO A 144 -22.54 2.02 1.34
C PRO A 144 -22.76 0.99 2.44
N GLU A 145 -22.64 -0.30 2.13
CA GLU A 145 -22.79 -1.40 3.11
C GLU A 145 -21.69 -1.40 4.18
N TYR A 146 -20.47 -1.02 3.81
CA TYR A 146 -19.27 -1.12 4.65
C TYR A 146 -18.82 0.24 5.21
N ARG A 147 -19.35 1.33 4.66
CA ARG A 147 -19.04 2.71 5.08
C ARG A 147 -19.30 2.93 6.57
N ASN A 148 -18.38 3.61 7.25
CA ASN A 148 -18.42 3.92 8.69
C ASN A 148 -18.50 2.69 9.62
N LYS A 149 -18.37 1.46 9.10
CA LYS A 149 -18.29 0.26 9.93
C LYS A 149 -16.92 0.16 10.59
N LYS A 150 -16.89 -0.33 11.83
CA LYS A 150 -15.62 -0.70 12.48
C LYS A 150 -15.04 -1.90 11.74
N LYS A 151 -13.71 -1.93 11.58
CA LYS A 151 -13.03 -2.97 10.79
C LYS A 151 -12.16 -3.81 11.72
N LYS A 152 -12.29 -5.13 11.64
CA LYS A 152 -11.31 -6.08 12.17
C LYS A 152 -10.68 -6.77 11.00
N TYR A 153 -9.36 -6.66 10.86
CA TYR A 153 -8.66 -7.17 9.69
C TYR A 153 -7.56 -8.15 10.05
N VAL A 154 -7.36 -9.11 9.17
CA VAL A 154 -6.20 -10.01 9.13
C VAL A 154 -5.38 -9.64 7.90
N VAL A 155 -4.08 -9.52 8.08
CA VAL A 155 -3.13 -9.20 7.02
C VAL A 155 -2.29 -10.44 6.73
N THR A 156 -2.17 -10.83 5.47
CA THR A 156 -1.28 -11.94 5.08
C THR A 156 0.17 -11.50 5.18
N TYR A 157 1.03 -12.42 5.61
CA TYR A 157 2.48 -12.28 5.54
C TYR A 157 3.03 -13.63 5.03
N PRO A 158 4.04 -13.65 4.13
CA PRO A 158 4.64 -14.88 3.65
C PRO A 158 5.52 -15.53 4.71
#